data_AF-A0A5A7WRD5-F1
#
_entry.id   AF-A0A5A7WRD5-F1
#
_cell.length_a   1.000
_cell.length_b   1.000
_cell.length_c   1.000
_cell.angle_alpha   90.00
_cell.angle_beta   90.00
_cell.angle_gamma   90.00
#
_symmetry.space_group_name_H-M   'P 1'
#
loop_
_entity.id
_entity.type
_entity.pdbx_description
1 polymer ?
#
loop_
_entity_poly.entity_id
_entity_poly.type
_entity_poly.pdbx_seq_one_letter_code
_entity_poly.pdbx_strand_id
1 'polypeptide(L)'
;MHVRSSGAVSRGPDAAGTAALLAKRDRTAATVSYDLNIEASNGLSTSDRTAIEFMIGCSDIVTMSECDLASLRRGERHGDAVRWLMARGPAIIALTDDRGGYVGYFRGGSFVHNRRAANVGATHSVGRALSVGLLYALDERGLLGAGAHEALRRIGRHEVHGVFSDADRYGALTSSPLGSPAPRYEIELGA
;
A
#
# COMPACT_ATOMS: atom_id res chain seq x y z
N MET A 1 -10.93 -4.63 0.33
CA MET A 1 -10.47 -4.66 1.74
C MET A 1 -9.17 -3.88 1.83
N HIS A 2 -9.10 -2.85 2.67
CA HIS A 2 -7.85 -2.13 2.94
C HIS A 2 -7.39 -2.48 4.35
N VAL A 3 -6.12 -2.86 4.48
CA VAL A 3 -5.47 -3.21 5.73
C VAL A 3 -4.31 -2.26 5.94
N ARG A 4 -4.25 -1.58 7.07
CA ARG A 4 -3.13 -0.71 7.43
C ARG A 4 -2.38 -1.32 8.61
N SER A 5 -1.06 -1.42 8.54
CA SER A 5 -0.27 -1.80 9.69
C SER A 5 -0.03 -0.58 10.61
N SER A 6 0.10 -0.85 11.89
CA SER A 6 0.65 0.05 12.89
C SER A 6 1.57 -0.79 13.79
N GLY A 7 2.40 -0.16 14.63
CA GLY A 7 3.22 -0.91 15.60
C GLY A 7 2.38 -1.84 16.49
N ALA A 8 1.09 -1.54 16.68
CA ALA A 8 0.12 -2.40 17.34
C ALA A 8 -0.43 -3.53 16.45
N VAL A 9 -0.68 -3.29 15.15
CA VAL A 9 -1.23 -4.29 14.20
C VAL A 9 -0.16 -5.28 13.70
N SER A 10 1.14 -5.07 13.99
CA SER A 10 2.12 -6.15 13.81
C SER A 10 2.14 -7.14 15.00
N ARG A 11 1.48 -6.78 16.13
CA ARG A 11 1.62 -7.45 17.43
C ARG A 11 0.30 -7.75 18.16
N GLY A 12 -0.84 -7.35 17.61
CA GLY A 12 -2.17 -7.55 18.22
C GLY A 12 -2.89 -8.82 17.73
N PRO A 13 -3.87 -9.35 18.48
CA PRO A 13 -4.68 -10.52 18.09
C PRO A 13 -5.35 -10.37 16.72
N ASP A 14 -5.68 -9.14 16.33
CA ASP A 14 -6.32 -8.80 15.05
C ASP A 14 -5.40 -9.03 13.84
N ALA A 15 -4.08 -8.98 14.03
CA ALA A 15 -3.08 -9.20 13.00
C ALA A 15 -3.03 -10.67 12.55
N ALA A 16 -2.96 -11.57 13.53
CA ALA A 16 -2.96 -13.01 13.31
C ALA A 16 -4.32 -13.47 12.76
N GLY A 17 -5.42 -12.91 13.27
CA GLY A 17 -6.77 -13.15 12.74
C GLY A 17 -6.91 -12.71 11.28
N THR A 18 -6.47 -11.49 10.95
CA THR A 18 -6.48 -10.96 9.58
C THR A 18 -5.62 -11.82 8.66
N ALA A 19 -4.40 -12.17 9.07
CA ALA A 19 -3.53 -13.04 8.30
C ALA A 19 -4.17 -14.41 8.03
N ALA A 20 -4.80 -15.02 9.04
CA ALA A 20 -5.48 -16.30 8.88
C ALA A 20 -6.70 -16.22 7.93
N LEU A 21 -7.47 -15.13 7.97
CA LEU A 21 -8.56 -14.89 7.02
C LEU A 21 -8.03 -14.68 5.60
N LEU A 22 -6.98 -13.88 5.44
CA LEU A 22 -6.34 -13.65 4.15
C LEU A 22 -5.67 -14.90 3.58
N ALA A 23 -5.21 -15.82 4.43
CA ALA A 23 -4.64 -17.11 4.02
C ALA A 23 -5.68 -18.03 3.35
N LYS A 24 -6.94 -17.93 3.80
CA LYS A 24 -8.04 -18.82 3.36
C LYS A 24 -8.93 -18.19 2.29
N ARG A 25 -8.72 -16.91 1.96
CA ARG A 25 -9.59 -16.19 1.03
C ARG A 25 -9.38 -16.63 -0.42
N ASP A 26 -10.43 -16.54 -1.20
CA ASP A 26 -10.31 -16.43 -2.65
C ASP A 26 -9.73 -15.05 -3.00
N ARG A 27 -8.56 -15.04 -3.65
CA ARG A 27 -7.86 -13.80 -4.03
C ARG A 27 -8.60 -13.02 -5.11
N THR A 28 -9.51 -13.67 -5.83
CA THR A 28 -10.32 -13.04 -6.89
C THR A 28 -11.58 -12.36 -6.36
N ALA A 29 -12.00 -12.68 -5.13
CA ALA A 29 -13.25 -12.19 -4.55
C ALA A 29 -13.16 -10.73 -4.07
N ALA A 30 -11.95 -10.23 -3.76
CA ALA A 30 -11.75 -8.85 -3.35
C ALA A 30 -10.31 -8.41 -3.56
N THR A 31 -10.12 -7.12 -3.85
CA THR A 31 -8.78 -6.52 -3.80
C THR A 31 -8.36 -6.27 -2.36
N VAL A 32 -7.11 -6.62 -2.03
CA VAL A 32 -6.45 -6.31 -0.75
C VAL A 32 -5.36 -5.27 -0.97
N SER A 33 -5.50 -4.16 -0.26
CA SER A 33 -4.44 -3.16 -0.14
C SER A 33 -3.82 -3.26 1.25
N TYR A 34 -2.50 -3.27 1.32
CA TYR A 34 -1.74 -3.29 2.57
C TYR A 34 -0.83 -2.07 2.67
N ASP A 35 -1.13 -1.22 3.65
CA ASP A 35 -0.36 -0.02 3.94
C ASP A 35 0.61 -0.29 5.09
N LEU A 36 1.87 -0.51 4.74
CA LEU A 36 2.95 -0.84 5.66
C LEU A 36 3.49 0.45 6.29
N ASN A 37 3.41 0.49 7.62
CA ASN A 37 3.90 1.53 8.50
C ASN A 37 4.61 0.86 9.69
N ILE A 38 5.93 0.77 9.60
CA ILE A 38 6.81 0.12 10.58
C ILE A 38 7.22 1.16 11.63
N GLU A 39 6.59 1.08 12.79
CA GLU A 39 6.98 1.86 13.97
C GLU A 39 7.94 1.03 14.84
N ALA A 40 9.16 0.80 14.34
CA ALA A 40 10.15 -0.02 15.01
C ALA A 40 11.50 0.70 15.16
N SER A 41 11.58 1.58 16.16
CA SER A 41 12.81 2.31 16.51
C SER A 41 14.00 1.38 16.78
N ASN A 42 13.74 0.17 17.29
CA ASN A 42 14.75 -0.85 17.61
C ASN A 42 14.89 -1.94 16.52
N GLY A 43 14.27 -1.75 15.35
CA GLY A 43 14.22 -2.74 14.27
C GLY A 43 13.14 -3.82 14.45
N LEU A 44 12.91 -4.60 13.39
CA LEU A 44 11.91 -5.67 13.35
C LEU A 44 12.45 -6.96 13.99
N SER A 45 11.63 -7.61 14.81
CA SER A 45 11.87 -9.00 15.23
C SER A 45 11.71 -9.95 14.04
N THR A 46 12.21 -11.19 14.17
CA THR A 46 12.04 -12.23 13.14
C THR A 46 10.56 -12.55 12.89
N SER A 47 9.74 -12.58 13.96
CA SER A 47 8.29 -12.81 13.85
C SER A 47 7.57 -11.65 13.16
N ASP A 48 7.89 -10.41 13.53
CA ASP A 48 7.27 -9.21 12.93
C ASP A 48 7.58 -9.16 11.43
N ARG A 49 8.83 -9.43 11.08
CA ARG A 49 9.27 -9.54 9.68
C ARG A 49 8.44 -10.60 8.95
N THR A 50 8.40 -11.82 9.48
CA THR A 50 7.68 -12.94 8.84
C THR A 50 6.20 -12.63 8.62
N ALA A 51 5.55 -11.98 9.58
CA ALA A 51 4.15 -11.55 9.46
C ALA A 51 3.97 -10.48 8.37
N ILE A 52 4.84 -9.48 8.31
CA ILE A 52 4.83 -8.45 7.26
C ILE A 52 5.04 -9.09 5.88
N GLU A 53 6.01 -9.99 5.74
CA GLU A 53 6.28 -10.67 4.46
C GLU A 53 5.08 -11.51 3.99
N PHE A 54 4.39 -12.17 4.93
CA PHE A 54 3.17 -12.91 4.66
C PHE A 54 2.05 -11.97 4.17
N MET A 55 1.82 -10.86 4.87
CA MET A 55 0.80 -9.87 4.51
C MET A 55 1.05 -9.25 3.13
N ILE A 56 2.30 -8.92 2.82
CA ILE A 56 2.72 -8.48 1.47
C ILE A 56 2.35 -9.56 0.44
N GLY A 57 2.67 -10.83 0.73
CA GLY A 57 2.32 -11.96 -0.13
C GLY A 57 0.82 -12.18 -0.32
N CYS A 58 -0.03 -11.68 0.58
CA CYS A 58 -1.50 -11.75 0.50
C CYS A 58 -2.15 -10.53 -0.18
N SER A 59 -1.37 -9.50 -0.49
CA SER A 59 -1.85 -8.20 -0.95
C SER A 59 -1.75 -8.04 -2.47
N ASP A 60 -2.67 -7.27 -3.02
CA ASP A 60 -2.71 -6.88 -4.44
C ASP A 60 -2.04 -5.52 -4.64
N ILE A 61 -2.14 -4.63 -3.65
CA ILE A 61 -1.54 -3.30 -3.63
C ILE A 61 -0.79 -3.15 -2.31
N VAL A 62 0.44 -2.68 -2.34
CA VAL A 62 1.20 -2.36 -1.13
C VAL A 62 1.69 -0.92 -1.18
N THR A 63 1.50 -0.18 -0.09
CA THR A 63 2.05 1.17 0.09
C THR A 63 3.00 1.16 1.27
N MET A 64 4.14 1.84 1.16
CA MET A 64 5.11 1.96 2.25
C MET A 64 6.02 3.18 2.03
N SER A 65 6.83 3.54 3.03
CA SER A 65 7.89 4.54 2.89
C SER A 65 9.25 3.91 2.57
N GLU A 66 10.20 4.74 2.12
CA GLU A 66 11.62 4.33 2.01
C GLU A 66 12.20 3.89 3.36
N CYS A 67 11.74 4.48 4.47
CA CYS A 67 12.14 4.06 5.81
C CYS A 67 11.61 2.66 6.16
N ASP A 68 10.38 2.34 5.76
CA ASP A 68 9.80 1.01 5.93
C ASP A 68 10.58 -0.02 5.11
N LEU A 69 10.90 0.30 3.85
CA LEU A 69 11.70 -0.57 2.99
C LEU A 69 13.08 -0.84 3.61
N ALA A 70 13.76 0.20 4.10
CA ALA A 70 15.05 0.08 4.77
C ALA A 70 14.97 -0.71 6.09
N SER A 71 13.85 -0.61 6.81
CA SER A 71 13.60 -1.39 8.03
C SER A 71 13.34 -2.86 7.71
N LEU A 72 12.58 -3.13 6.66
CA LEU A 72 12.22 -4.48 6.22
C LEU A 72 13.39 -5.19 5.54
N ARG A 73 14.15 -4.53 4.67
CA ARG A 73 15.26 -5.12 3.88
C ARG A 73 16.59 -4.42 4.18
N ARG A 74 16.92 -4.31 5.47
CA ARG A 74 18.12 -3.64 5.96
C ARG A 74 19.39 -4.17 5.28
N GLY A 75 20.17 -3.25 4.69
CA GLY A 75 21.45 -3.54 4.06
C GLY A 75 21.37 -4.03 2.61
N GLU A 76 20.16 -4.23 2.07
CA GLU A 76 19.99 -4.59 0.67
C GLU A 76 20.02 -3.36 -0.23
N ARG A 77 20.43 -3.56 -1.49
CA ARG A 77 20.29 -2.52 -2.50
C ARG A 77 18.81 -2.31 -2.80
N HIS A 78 18.42 -1.05 -2.97
CA HIS A 78 17.05 -0.64 -3.27
C HIS A 78 16.37 -1.49 -4.34
N GLY A 79 17.02 -1.64 -5.51
CA GLY A 79 16.46 -2.42 -6.61
C GLY A 79 16.27 -3.91 -6.29
N ASP A 80 17.13 -4.50 -5.44
CA ASP A 80 17.01 -5.90 -5.04
C ASP A 80 15.84 -6.07 -4.05
N ALA A 81 15.68 -5.14 -3.10
CA ALA A 81 14.56 -5.12 -2.17
C ALA A 81 13.20 -4.96 -2.89
N VAL A 82 13.11 -4.03 -3.85
CA VAL A 82 11.89 -3.83 -4.66
C VAL A 82 11.57 -5.04 -5.52
N ARG A 83 12.58 -5.63 -6.18
CA ARG A 83 12.40 -6.86 -6.98
C ARG A 83 11.89 -8.01 -6.12
N TRP A 84 12.43 -8.15 -4.92
CA TRP A 84 11.98 -9.16 -3.97
C TRP A 84 10.52 -8.95 -3.57
N LEU A 85 10.10 -7.72 -3.29
CA LEU A 85 8.70 -7.41 -2.96
C LEU A 85 7.75 -7.71 -4.13
N MET A 86 8.10 -7.27 -5.35
CA MET A 86 7.31 -7.53 -6.57
C MET A 86 7.12 -9.03 -6.83
N ALA A 87 8.15 -9.84 -6.54
CA ALA A 87 8.06 -11.29 -6.70
C ALA A 87 7.09 -11.98 -5.73
N ARG A 88 6.63 -11.30 -4.66
CA ARG A 88 5.73 -11.89 -3.66
C ARG A 88 4.26 -11.87 -4.04
N GLY A 89 3.86 -11.10 -5.04
CA GLY A 89 2.47 -11.10 -5.52
C GLY A 89 1.81 -9.74 -5.80
N PRO A 90 2.14 -8.63 -5.10
CA PRO A 90 1.46 -7.36 -5.36
C PRO A 90 1.55 -6.94 -6.83
N ALA A 91 0.43 -6.49 -7.38
CA ALA A 91 0.37 -5.90 -8.71
C ALA A 91 0.99 -4.50 -8.73
N ILE A 92 0.84 -3.76 -7.63
CA ILE A 92 1.36 -2.41 -7.44
C ILE A 92 2.05 -2.30 -6.09
N ILE A 93 3.26 -1.73 -6.07
CA ILE A 93 3.90 -1.21 -4.85
C ILE A 93 4.10 0.29 -5.02
N ALA A 94 3.69 1.10 -4.04
CA ALA A 94 4.03 2.51 -3.99
C ALA A 94 4.98 2.79 -2.82
N LEU A 95 6.15 3.37 -3.12
CA LEU A 95 7.14 3.83 -2.15
C LEU A 95 7.06 5.34 -2.03
N THR A 96 6.86 5.85 -0.81
CA THR A 96 6.93 7.30 -0.53
C THR A 96 8.32 7.69 -0.04
N ASP A 97 8.81 8.83 -0.51
CA ASP A 97 10.05 9.43 -0.01
C ASP A 97 9.76 10.48 1.08
N ASP A 98 10.82 10.90 1.77
CA ASP A 98 10.77 11.87 2.87
C ASP A 98 10.45 13.31 2.41
N ARG A 99 10.55 13.60 1.11
CA ARG A 99 10.31 14.90 0.48
C ARG A 99 8.89 15.03 -0.07
N GLY A 100 8.08 13.99 0.10
CA GLY A 100 6.70 13.90 -0.35
C GLY A 100 6.55 13.42 -1.80
N GLY A 101 7.63 13.01 -2.46
CA GLY A 101 7.54 12.27 -3.72
C GLY A 101 7.19 10.80 -3.48
N TYR A 102 6.96 10.08 -4.58
CA TYR A 102 6.75 8.63 -4.53
C TYR A 102 7.10 7.95 -5.85
N VAL A 103 7.39 6.65 -5.76
CA VAL A 103 7.64 5.76 -6.88
C VAL A 103 6.65 4.60 -6.85
N GLY A 104 5.89 4.44 -7.94
CA GLY A 104 5.04 3.28 -8.18
C GLY A 104 5.80 2.21 -8.96
N TYR A 105 5.76 0.95 -8.51
CA TYR A 105 6.29 -0.21 -9.21
C TYR A 105 5.16 -1.16 -9.59
N PHE A 106 5.23 -1.69 -10.80
CA PHE A 106 4.29 -2.63 -11.36
C PHE A 106 5.00 -3.51 -12.39
N ARG A 107 4.33 -4.54 -12.92
CA ARG A 107 4.95 -5.50 -13.86
C ARG A 107 5.55 -4.83 -15.12
N GLY A 108 4.98 -3.72 -15.58
CA GLY A 108 5.41 -2.99 -16.78
C GLY A 108 6.48 -1.91 -16.56
N GLY A 109 6.99 -1.77 -15.33
CA GLY A 109 8.07 -0.85 -14.98
C GLY A 109 7.80 -0.05 -13.71
N SER A 110 8.24 1.21 -13.71
CA SER A 110 7.99 2.13 -12.61
C SER A 110 7.48 3.49 -13.09
N PHE A 111 6.80 4.19 -12.19
CA PHE A 111 6.35 5.57 -12.33
C PHE A 111 6.97 6.39 -11.21
N VAL A 112 7.54 7.54 -11.53
CA VAL A 112 8.16 8.44 -10.55
C VAL A 112 7.36 9.74 -10.51
N HIS A 113 6.92 10.11 -9.32
CA HIS A 113 6.30 11.40 -9.06
C HIS A 113 7.17 12.22 -8.12
N ASN A 114 7.66 13.36 -8.62
CA ASN A 114 8.42 14.31 -7.82
C ASN A 114 7.47 15.42 -7.37
N ARG A 115 7.14 15.49 -6.06
CA ARG A 115 6.48 16.69 -5.53
C ARG A 115 7.50 17.81 -5.39
N ARG A 116 7.09 19.05 -5.73
CA ARG A 116 7.83 20.25 -5.28
C ARG A 116 7.84 20.22 -3.76
N ALA A 117 9.03 20.26 -3.17
CA ALA A 117 9.28 20.09 -1.74
C ALA A 117 8.16 20.71 -0.88
N ALA A 118 7.31 19.84 -0.31
CA ALA A 118 6.36 20.26 0.69
C ALA A 118 7.11 20.43 2.02
N ASN A 119 6.65 21.36 2.87
CA ASN A 119 7.21 21.54 4.20
C ASN A 119 7.29 20.18 4.93
N VAL A 120 8.48 19.88 5.46
CA VAL A 120 8.93 18.59 6.03
C VAL A 120 8.02 18.05 7.16
N GLY A 121 7.10 18.87 7.70
CA GLY A 121 6.13 18.46 8.72
C GLY A 121 4.92 17.63 8.23
N ALA A 122 4.76 17.40 6.91
CA ALA A 122 3.57 16.77 6.33
C ALA A 122 3.75 15.32 5.83
N THR A 123 4.91 14.68 6.04
CA THR A 123 5.23 13.40 5.36
C THR A 123 4.31 12.23 5.75
N HIS A 124 3.85 12.14 7.01
CA HIS A 124 2.87 11.12 7.42
C HIS A 124 1.50 11.29 6.74
N SER A 125 1.11 12.53 6.39
CA SER A 125 -0.14 12.75 5.67
C SER A 125 -0.02 12.41 4.19
N VAL A 126 1.19 12.47 3.60
CA VAL A 126 1.44 12.07 2.20
C VAL A 126 1.19 10.59 1.99
N GLY A 127 1.70 9.71 2.86
CA GLY A 127 1.50 8.26 2.72
C GLY A 127 0.02 7.87 2.74
N ARG A 128 -0.73 8.38 3.74
CA ARG A 128 -2.18 8.12 3.84
C ARG A 128 -2.95 8.71 2.65
N ALA A 129 -2.62 9.93 2.25
CA ALA A 129 -3.23 10.59 1.09
C ALA A 129 -3.01 9.79 -0.20
N LEU A 130 -1.79 9.28 -0.41
CA LEU A 130 -1.46 8.43 -1.54
C LEU A 130 -2.26 7.12 -1.51
N SER A 131 -2.31 6.42 -0.38
CA SER A 131 -3.05 5.16 -0.28
C SER A 131 -4.54 5.34 -0.60
N VAL A 132 -5.16 6.41 -0.07
CA VAL A 132 -6.57 6.73 -0.36
C VAL A 132 -6.75 7.13 -1.83
N GLY A 133 -5.91 8.04 -2.34
CA GLY A 133 -5.99 8.49 -3.72
C GLY A 133 -5.77 7.36 -4.74
N LEU A 134 -4.84 6.45 -4.44
CA LEU A 134 -4.56 5.28 -5.27
C LEU A 134 -5.76 4.34 -5.34
N LEU A 135 -6.36 4.04 -4.19
CA LEU A 135 -7.57 3.22 -4.14
C LEU A 135 -8.72 3.86 -4.90
N TYR A 136 -8.97 5.16 -4.68
CA TYR A 136 -10.02 5.87 -5.39
C TYR A 136 -9.79 5.87 -6.91
N ALA A 137 -8.58 6.18 -7.36
CA ALA A 137 -8.25 6.23 -8.79
C ALA A 137 -8.35 4.86 -9.48
N LEU A 138 -8.06 3.78 -8.76
CA LEU A 138 -8.24 2.40 -9.25
C LEU A 138 -9.71 1.98 -9.28
N ASP A 139 -10.50 2.39 -8.29
CA ASP A 139 -11.93 2.11 -8.22
C ASP A 139 -12.69 2.75 -9.38
N GLU A 140 -12.42 4.03 -9.67
CA GLU A 140 -12.99 4.78 -10.80
C GLU A 140 -12.67 4.13 -12.17
N ARG A 141 -11.67 3.25 -12.22
CA ARG A 141 -11.25 2.52 -13.42
C ARG A 141 -11.74 1.06 -13.44
N GLY A 142 -12.52 0.63 -12.45
CA GLY A 142 -12.97 -0.74 -12.31
C GLY A 142 -11.84 -1.73 -12.06
N LEU A 143 -10.72 -1.28 -11.48
CA LEU A 143 -9.53 -2.10 -11.20
C LEU A 143 -9.51 -2.62 -9.75
N LEU A 144 -10.58 -2.40 -8.99
CA LEU A 144 -10.78 -2.95 -7.65
C LEU A 144 -12.00 -3.87 -7.60
N GLY A 145 -12.03 -4.75 -6.59
CA GLY A 145 -13.17 -5.61 -6.30
C GLY A 145 -13.09 -6.98 -6.99
N ALA A 146 -14.23 -7.69 -6.94
CA ALA A 146 -14.33 -9.06 -7.44
C ALA A 146 -14.06 -9.11 -8.96
N GLY A 147 -13.23 -10.05 -9.40
CA GLY A 147 -12.90 -10.23 -10.83
C GLY A 147 -11.91 -9.22 -11.41
N ALA A 148 -11.59 -8.13 -10.71
CA ALA A 148 -10.61 -7.13 -11.16
C ALA A 148 -9.15 -7.60 -11.01
N HIS A 149 -8.91 -8.70 -10.28
CA HIS A 149 -7.56 -9.17 -9.93
C HIS A 149 -6.64 -9.35 -11.14
N GLU A 150 -7.12 -9.99 -12.22
CA GLU A 150 -6.27 -10.14 -13.42
C GLU A 150 -6.03 -8.83 -14.16
N ALA A 151 -7.05 -7.97 -14.25
CA ALA A 151 -6.92 -6.67 -14.89
C ALA A 151 -5.89 -5.81 -14.16
N LEU A 152 -5.96 -5.77 -12.82
CA LEU A 152 -4.99 -5.07 -11.98
C LEU A 152 -3.56 -5.63 -12.15
N ARG A 153 -3.39 -6.95 -12.22
CA ARG A 153 -2.06 -7.58 -12.46
C ARG A 153 -1.51 -7.34 -13.86
N ARG A 154 -2.38 -7.02 -14.83
CA ARG A 154 -2.02 -6.71 -16.22
C ARG A 154 -1.98 -5.21 -16.51
N ILE A 155 -2.14 -4.36 -15.49
CA ILE A 155 -2.21 -2.91 -15.65
C ILE A 155 -1.05 -2.37 -16.48
N GLY A 156 -1.39 -1.62 -17.53
CA GLY A 156 -0.42 -1.09 -18.48
C GLY A 156 0.25 0.19 -17.96
N ARG A 157 1.38 0.56 -18.57
CA ARG A 157 2.10 1.80 -18.22
C ARG A 157 1.20 3.03 -18.31
N HIS A 158 0.40 3.16 -19.37
CA HIS A 158 -0.49 4.31 -19.55
C HIS A 158 -1.53 4.42 -18.43
N GLU A 159 -2.16 3.32 -18.05
CA GLU A 159 -3.14 3.28 -16.96
C GLU A 159 -2.50 3.61 -15.62
N VAL A 160 -1.34 3.03 -15.31
CA VAL A 160 -0.59 3.32 -14.08
C VAL A 160 -0.27 4.81 -13.97
N HIS A 161 0.19 5.43 -15.06
CA HIS A 161 0.46 6.87 -15.07
C HIS A 161 -0.80 7.69 -14.76
N GLY A 162 -1.94 7.34 -15.35
CA GLY A 162 -3.22 8.00 -15.05
C GLY A 162 -3.64 7.80 -13.60
N VAL A 163 -3.55 6.56 -13.10
CA VAL A 163 -3.89 6.19 -11.72
C VAL A 163 -3.08 7.00 -10.71
N PHE A 164 -1.75 7.04 -10.85
CA PHE A 164 -0.91 7.78 -9.90
C PHE A 164 -1.06 9.29 -10.03
N SER A 165 -1.27 9.82 -11.23
CA SER A 165 -1.55 11.26 -11.41
C SER A 165 -2.85 11.67 -10.72
N ASP A 166 -3.89 10.85 -10.81
CA ASP A 166 -5.15 11.05 -10.11
C ASP A 166 -5.02 10.85 -8.60
N ALA A 167 -4.20 9.89 -8.17
CA ALA A 167 -3.98 9.61 -6.75
C ALA A 167 -3.43 10.83 -6.00
N ASP A 168 -2.50 11.59 -6.58
CA ASP A 168 -2.01 12.84 -5.97
C ASP A 168 -3.13 13.89 -5.86
N ARG A 169 -3.97 14.01 -6.90
CA ARG A 169 -5.11 14.94 -6.91
C ARG A 169 -6.14 14.60 -5.82
N TYR A 170 -6.54 13.33 -5.72
CA TYR A 170 -7.52 12.89 -4.73
C TYR A 170 -6.93 12.87 -3.31
N GLY A 171 -5.67 12.49 -3.16
CA GLY A 171 -4.95 12.52 -1.89
C GLY A 171 -4.88 13.94 -1.30
N ALA A 172 -4.65 14.95 -2.14
CA ALA A 172 -4.67 16.35 -1.71
C ALA A 172 -6.05 16.79 -1.16
N LEU A 173 -7.14 16.35 -1.79
CA LEU A 173 -8.51 16.68 -1.36
C LEU A 173 -8.85 16.08 0.01
N THR A 174 -8.35 14.88 0.31
CA THR A 174 -8.57 14.19 1.59
C THR A 174 -7.68 14.69 2.74
N SER A 175 -6.70 15.56 2.42
CA SER A 175 -5.80 16.20 3.38
C SER A 175 -6.24 17.63 3.76
N SER A 176 -7.35 18.12 3.19
CA SER A 176 -7.93 19.41 3.56
C SER A 176 -8.57 19.36 4.96
N PRO A 177 -8.39 20.39 5.81
CA PRO A 177 -8.90 20.39 7.20
C PRO A 177 -10.41 20.24 7.36
N LEU A 178 -11.17 20.34 6.26
CA LEU A 178 -12.62 20.12 6.21
C LEU A 178 -13.03 18.64 6.04
N GLY A 179 -12.06 17.73 6.02
CA GLY A 179 -12.19 16.27 6.18
C GLY A 179 -13.55 15.65 5.83
N SER A 180 -13.71 15.17 4.59
CA SER A 180 -14.70 14.12 4.36
C SER A 180 -14.23 12.84 5.05
N PRO A 181 -15.10 12.14 5.80
CA PRO A 181 -14.76 10.81 6.31
C PRO A 181 -14.42 9.89 5.13
N ALA A 182 -13.35 9.10 5.29
CA ALA A 182 -12.99 8.06 4.33
C ALA A 182 -14.23 7.15 4.07
N PRO A 183 -14.44 6.64 2.84
CA PRO A 183 -15.48 5.66 2.61
C PRO A 183 -15.23 4.44 3.52
N ARG A 184 -16.15 4.23 4.46
CA ARG A 184 -16.08 3.17 5.45
C ARG A 184 -16.57 1.89 4.79
N TYR A 185 -15.66 1.08 4.24
CA TYR A 185 -15.97 -0.30 3.87
C TYR A 185 -15.83 -1.16 5.14
N GLU A 186 -16.77 -1.01 6.06
CA GLU A 186 -16.98 -1.91 7.19
C GLU A 186 -17.78 -3.11 6.66
N ILE A 187 -17.22 -4.33 6.74
CA ILE A 187 -17.99 -5.54 6.50
C ILE A 187 -18.64 -5.91 7.82
N GLU A 188 -19.96 -5.76 7.93
CA GLU A 188 -20.75 -6.44 8.96
C GLU A 188 -20.64 -7.95 8.74
N LEU A 189 -19.96 -8.63 9.66
CA LEU A 189 -20.09 -10.08 9.80
C LEU A 189 -21.42 -10.33 10.51
N GLY A 190 -22.47 -10.57 9.73
CA GLY A 190 -23.74 -11.06 10.23
C GLY A 190 -23.57 -12.38 10.96
N ALA A 191 -24.19 -12.47 12.14
CA ALA A 191 -24.33 -13.67 12.94
C ALA A 191 -25.19 -14.74 12.25
#